data_AF-A0A2W0GA15-F1
#
_entry.id   AF-A0A2W0GA15-F1
#
_cell.length_a   1.000
_cell.length_b   1.000
_cell.length_c   1.000
_cell.angle_alpha   90.00
_cell.angle_beta   90.00
_cell.angle_gamma   90.00
#
_symmetry.space_group_name_H-M   'P 1'
#
loop_
_entity.id
_entity.type
_entity.pdbx_description
1 polymer ?
#
loop_
_entity_poly.entity_id
_entity_poly.type
_entity_poly.pdbx_seq_one_letter_code
_entity_poly.pdbx_strand_id
1 'polypeptide(L)'
;MSTETEIELGKVVAFPNKNNDLQDGLVIQREGQKVMCLHSTVWVNEKDRTLRCRKCETLIDPFDYLMTLCDQESRYWESVKYLRREEKQRRQNIEKLIQIEKNAKSRIRRAGDKSPLPLWQNERVDE
;
A
#
# COMPACT_ATOMS: atom_id res chain seq x y z
N MET A 1 23.88 29.01 3.77
CA MET A 1 22.87 28.94 4.85
C MET A 1 21.59 28.47 4.20
N SER A 2 21.34 27.17 4.22
CA SER A 2 20.13 26.59 3.62
C SER A 2 18.93 26.87 4.54
N THR A 3 17.78 27.18 3.94
CA THR A 3 16.55 27.51 4.69
C THR A 3 15.86 26.23 5.19
N GLU A 4 15.09 26.28 6.29
CA GLU A 4 14.37 25.10 6.84
C GLU A 4 13.54 24.35 5.78
N THR A 5 12.97 25.09 4.82
CA THR A 5 12.21 24.55 3.69
C THR A 5 13.05 23.70 2.73
N GLU A 6 14.32 24.04 2.53
CA GLU A 6 15.24 23.25 1.68
C GLU A 6 15.64 21.93 2.37
N ILE A 7 15.69 21.92 3.71
CA ILE A 7 15.97 20.72 4.50
C ILE A 7 14.78 19.75 4.49
N GLU A 8 13.55 20.26 4.45
CA GLU A 8 12.35 19.43 4.33
C GLU A 8 12.16 18.83 2.93
N LEU A 9 12.53 19.56 1.87
CA LEU A 9 12.50 19.05 0.50
C LEU A 9 13.58 17.98 0.25
N GLY A 10 14.70 18.02 0.98
CA GLY A 10 15.72 16.98 0.96
C GLY A 10 15.29 15.63 1.56
N LYS A 11 14.12 15.56 2.22
CA LYS A 11 13.53 14.33 2.78
C LYS A 11 12.52 13.67 1.86
N VAL A 12 12.33 14.17 0.63
CA VAL A 12 11.52 13.49 -0.38
C VAL A 12 12.32 12.28 -0.89
N VAL A 13 12.20 11.17 -0.17
CA VAL A 13 12.74 9.89 -0.59
C VAL A 13 12.01 9.49 -1.88
N ALA A 14 12.76 9.38 -2.98
CA ALA A 14 12.24 8.80 -4.21
C ALA A 14 11.56 7.47 -3.88
N PHE A 15 10.34 7.26 -4.38
CA PHE A 15 9.68 5.97 -4.26
C PHE A 15 10.64 4.89 -4.75
N PRO A 16 10.83 3.78 -4.00
CA PRO A 16 11.64 2.68 -4.49
C PRO A 16 11.04 2.21 -5.82
N ASN A 17 11.74 2.49 -6.92
CA ASN A 17 11.42 1.85 -8.18
C ASN A 17 11.55 0.36 -7.92
N LYS A 18 10.46 -0.36 -8.19
CA LYS A 18 10.35 -1.80 -8.00
C LYS A 18 11.34 -2.46 -8.96
N ASN A 19 12.61 -2.60 -8.55
CA ASN A 19 13.54 -3.49 -9.22
C ASN A 19 12.92 -4.88 -9.06
N ASN A 20 12.41 -5.43 -10.16
CA ASN A 20 11.79 -6.75 -10.25
C ASN A 20 12.83 -7.89 -10.10
N ASP A 21 13.94 -7.66 -9.41
CA ASP A 21 15.01 -8.62 -9.21
C ASP A 21 14.97 -9.19 -7.79
N LEU A 22 13.77 -9.43 -7.25
CA LEU A 22 13.63 -10.48 -6.25
C LEU A 22 13.75 -11.80 -7.00
N GLN A 23 15.00 -12.19 -7.26
CA GLN A 23 15.33 -13.55 -7.66
C GLN A 23 14.58 -14.52 -6.75
N ASP A 24 13.80 -15.36 -7.41
CA ASP A 24 13.01 -16.50 -6.96
C ASP A 24 13.88 -17.61 -6.31
N GLY A 25 14.80 -17.23 -5.42
CA GLY A 25 15.98 -18.03 -5.07
C GLY A 25 16.14 -18.40 -3.60
N LEU A 26 15.09 -18.29 -2.78
CA LEU A 26 15.12 -18.82 -1.40
C LEU A 26 14.10 -19.94 -1.24
N VAL A 27 14.31 -21.02 -2.00
CA VAL A 27 13.79 -22.35 -1.66
C VAL A 27 14.62 -22.87 -0.50
N ILE A 28 14.43 -22.31 0.70
CA ILE A 28 14.75 -23.04 1.92
C ILE A 28 13.62 -24.07 2.07
N GLN A 29 13.78 -25.23 1.44
CA GLN A 29 12.97 -26.39 1.75
C GLN A 29 13.33 -26.84 3.17
N ARG A 30 12.55 -26.39 4.14
CA ARG A 30 12.59 -26.96 5.48
C ARG A 30 11.94 -28.34 5.40
N GLU A 31 12.72 -29.39 5.63
CA GLU A 31 12.17 -30.75 5.81
C GLU A 31 11.06 -30.69 6.86
N GLY A 32 9.82 -30.97 6.43
CA GLY A 32 8.61 -30.89 7.26
C GLY A 32 7.53 -29.92 6.77
N GLN A 33 7.82 -29.02 5.82
CA GLN A 33 6.75 -28.21 5.18
C GLN A 33 6.02 -29.05 4.14
N LYS A 34 4.77 -29.43 4.44
CA LYS A 34 3.84 -29.97 3.43
C LYS A 34 3.76 -28.97 2.27
N VAL A 35 3.99 -29.45 1.05
CA VAL A 35 3.89 -28.65 -0.17
C VAL A 35 2.42 -28.27 -0.39
N MET A 36 2.04 -27.08 0.08
CA MET A 36 0.72 -26.51 -0.12
C MET A 36 0.71 -25.77 -1.46
N CYS A 37 -0.32 -26.00 -2.28
CA CYS A 37 -0.47 -25.23 -3.51
C CYS A 37 -0.83 -23.77 -3.18
N LEU A 38 -0.27 -22.81 -3.92
CA LEU A 38 -0.54 -21.37 -3.73
C LEU A 38 -1.78 -20.87 -4.49
N HIS A 39 -2.58 -21.78 -5.03
CA HIS A 39 -3.75 -21.43 -5.84
C HIS A 39 -4.96 -21.15 -4.96
N SER A 40 -5.63 -20.02 -5.21
CA SER A 40 -6.81 -19.59 -4.43
C SER A 40 -8.09 -20.37 -4.74
N THR A 41 -8.12 -21.14 -5.83
CA THR A 41 -9.33 -21.85 -6.27
C THR A 41 -9.27 -23.34 -5.92
N VAL A 42 -10.24 -23.76 -5.11
CA VAL A 42 -10.35 -25.11 -4.56
C VAL A 42 -11.72 -25.70 -4.91
N TRP A 43 -11.75 -27.00 -5.20
CA TRP A 43 -12.95 -27.80 -5.36
C TRP A 43 -13.22 -28.60 -4.10
N VAL A 44 -14.46 -28.57 -3.62
CA VAL A 44 -14.91 -29.23 -2.39
C VAL A 44 -15.71 -30.47 -2.77
N ASN A 45 -15.30 -31.63 -2.27
CA ASN A 45 -16.12 -32.84 -2.33
C ASN A 45 -16.79 -33.06 -0.97
N GLU A 46 -18.11 -32.86 -0.91
CA GLU A 46 -18.87 -33.00 0.33
C GLU A 46 -18.99 -34.46 0.80
N LYS A 47 -19.02 -35.42 -0.13
CA LYS A 47 -19.21 -36.85 0.19
C LYS A 47 -17.97 -37.42 0.86
N ASP A 48 -16.81 -37.15 0.27
CA ASP A 48 -15.53 -37.67 0.76
C ASP A 48 -14.84 -36.70 1.73
N ARG A 49 -15.42 -35.50 1.93
CA ARG A 49 -14.87 -34.40 2.73
C ARG A 49 -13.44 -34.01 2.34
N THR A 50 -13.12 -34.10 1.05
CA THR A 50 -11.79 -33.79 0.51
C THR A 50 -11.79 -32.44 -0.20
N LEU A 51 -10.69 -31.71 -0.07
CA LEU A 51 -10.41 -30.52 -0.88
C LEU A 51 -9.38 -30.84 -1.96
N ARG A 52 -9.61 -30.33 -3.17
CA ARG A 52 -8.64 -30.44 -4.27
C ARG A 52 -8.41 -29.09 -4.91
N CYS A 53 -7.17 -28.78 -5.25
CA CYS A 53 -6.89 -27.58 -6.03
C CYS A 53 -7.52 -27.67 -7.43
N ARG A 54 -8.14 -26.59 -7.93
CA ARG A 54 -8.72 -26.59 -9.28
C ARG A 54 -7.67 -26.56 -10.41
N LYS A 55 -6.46 -26.07 -10.12
CA LYS A 55 -5.39 -25.89 -11.11
C LYS A 55 -4.41 -27.07 -11.16
N CYS A 56 -3.97 -27.56 -10.01
CA CYS A 56 -2.97 -28.63 -9.92
C CYS A 56 -3.53 -29.94 -9.39
N GLU A 57 -4.83 -30.01 -9.13
CA GLU A 57 -5.56 -31.21 -8.65
C GLU A 57 -5.02 -31.82 -7.36
N THR A 58 -4.06 -31.16 -6.72
CA THR A 58 -3.44 -31.60 -5.47
C THR A 58 -4.50 -31.69 -4.38
N LEU A 59 -4.48 -32.81 -3.65
CA LEU A 59 -5.32 -33.00 -2.48
C LEU A 59 -4.78 -32.12 -1.35
N ILE A 60 -5.64 -31.25 -0.83
CA ILE A 60 -5.31 -30.31 0.23
C ILE A 60 -6.00 -30.79 1.51
N ASP A 61 -5.28 -30.72 2.63
CA ASP A 61 -5.90 -30.95 3.92
C ASP A 61 -6.90 -29.82 4.25
N PRO A 62 -8.15 -30.14 4.60
CA PRO A 62 -9.17 -29.12 4.86
C PRO A 62 -8.82 -28.16 6.00
N PHE A 63 -8.15 -28.65 7.05
CA PHE A 63 -7.78 -27.83 8.19
C PHE A 63 -6.61 -26.90 7.84
N ASP A 64 -5.60 -27.42 7.14
CA ASP A 64 -4.48 -26.60 6.63
C ASP A 64 -5.03 -25.47 5.71
N TYR A 65 -6.01 -25.76 4.85
CA TYR A 65 -6.65 -24.73 4.01
C TYR A 65 -7.42 -23.69 4.86
N LEU A 66 -8.20 -24.11 5.84
CA LEU A 66 -8.91 -23.20 6.74
C LEU A 66 -7.95 -22.26 7.50
N MET A 67 -6.83 -22.79 7.98
CA MET A 67 -5.79 -21.98 8.62
C MET A 67 -5.28 -20.89 7.68
N THR A 68 -5.03 -21.21 6.41
CA THR A 68 -4.60 -20.19 5.43
C THR A 68 -5.65 -19.12 5.17
N LEU A 69 -6.94 -19.48 5.18
CA LEU A 69 -8.02 -18.51 5.03
C LEU A 69 -8.08 -17.56 6.23
N CYS A 70 -7.99 -18.08 7.46
CA CYS A 70 -7.97 -17.27 8.67
C CYS A 70 -6.76 -16.31 8.70
N ASP A 71 -5.58 -16.79 8.32
CA ASP A 71 -4.38 -15.96 8.23
C ASP A 71 -4.53 -14.85 7.18
N GLN A 72 -5.10 -15.17 6.02
CA GLN A 72 -5.37 -14.18 4.97
C GLN A 72 -6.39 -13.13 5.42
N GLU A 73 -7.48 -13.56 6.05
CA GLU A 73 -8.51 -12.67 6.58
C GLU A 73 -7.93 -11.70 7.62
N SER A 74 -7.12 -12.21 8.55
CA SER A 74 -6.42 -11.39 9.55
C SER A 74 -5.52 -10.33 8.89
N ARG A 75 -4.72 -10.73 7.90
CA ARG A 75 -3.86 -9.80 7.13
C ARG A 75 -4.67 -8.75 6.38
N TYR A 76 -5.80 -9.11 5.78
CA TYR A 76 -6.67 -8.13 5.13
C TYR A 76 -7.23 -7.13 6.13
N TRP A 77 -7.65 -7.59 7.30
CA TRP A 77 -8.16 -6.72 8.35
C TRP A 77 -7.10 -5.71 8.83
N GLU A 78 -5.88 -6.17 9.05
CA GLU A 78 -4.75 -5.31 9.40
C GLU A 78 -4.41 -4.30 8.29
N SER A 79 -4.43 -4.75 7.04
CA SER A 79 -4.17 -3.91 5.87
C SER A 79 -5.22 -2.80 5.73
N VAL A 80 -6.51 -3.14 5.86
CA VAL A 80 -7.60 -2.15 5.84
C VAL A 80 -7.45 -1.14 6.96
N LYS A 81 -7.12 -1.61 8.17
CA LYS A 81 -6.88 -0.74 9.33
C LYS A 81 -5.71 0.21 9.08
N TYR A 82 -4.62 -0.28 8.50
CA TYR A 82 -3.47 0.53 8.11
C TYR A 82 -3.86 1.60 7.07
N LEU A 83 -4.50 1.19 5.98
CA LEU A 83 -4.92 2.09 4.89
C LEU A 83 -5.84 3.20 5.39
N ARG A 84 -6.78 2.90 6.30
CA ARG A 84 -7.65 3.93 6.91
C ARG A 84 -6.87 4.94 7.75
N ARG A 85 -5.82 4.51 8.46
CA ARG A 85 -4.96 5.44 9.20
C ARG A 85 -4.16 6.32 8.25
N GLU A 86 -3.61 5.71 7.20
CA GLU A 86 -2.84 6.42 6.20
C GLU A 86 -3.70 7.46 5.45
N GLU A 87 -4.92 7.09 5.07
CA GLU A 87 -5.89 8.01 4.47
C GLU A 87 -6.16 9.20 5.39
N LYS A 88 -6.42 8.95 6.68
CA LYS A 88 -6.65 10.01 7.67
C LYS A 88 -5.43 10.93 7.80
N GLN A 89 -4.23 10.37 7.85
CA GLN A 89 -3.00 11.14 7.93
C GLN A 89 -2.78 11.98 6.67
N ARG A 90 -3.01 11.42 5.48
CA ARG A 90 -2.91 12.14 4.20
C ARG A 90 -3.91 13.29 4.13
N ARG A 91 -5.16 13.09 4.55
CA ARG A 91 -6.18 14.16 4.64
C ARG A 91 -5.72 15.31 5.54
N GLN A 92 -5.18 15.00 6.73
CA GLN A 92 -4.63 16.00 7.65
C GLN A 92 -3.42 16.73 7.05
N ASN A 93 -2.55 16.03 6.34
CA ASN A 93 -1.40 16.64 5.67
C ASN A 93 -1.84 17.58 4.55
N ILE A 94 -2.82 17.18 3.74
CA ILE A 94 -3.41 18.03 2.69
C ILE A 94 -3.99 19.31 3.31
N GLU A 95 -4.74 19.19 4.41
CA GLU A 95 -5.32 20.35 5.10
C GLU A 95 -4.24 21.32 5.61
N LYS A 96 -3.15 20.79 6.19
CA LYS A 96 -1.99 21.61 6.60
C LYS A 96 -1.35 22.31 5.41
N LEU A 97 -1.15 21.61 4.29
CA LEU A 97 -0.57 22.20 3.08
C LEU A 97 -1.45 23.32 2.52
N ILE A 98 -2.77 23.14 2.49
CA ILE A 98 -3.73 24.17 2.10
C ILE A 98 -3.61 25.40 3.01
N GLN A 99 -3.44 25.19 4.31
CA GLN A 99 -3.26 26.30 5.26
C GLN A 99 -1.94 27.04 5.03
N ILE A 100 -0.85 26.31 4.79
CA ILE A 100 0.47 26.90 4.48
C ILE A 100 0.38 27.72 3.19
N GLU A 101 -0.26 27.18 2.15
CA GLU A 101 -0.50 27.89 0.89
C GLU A 101 -1.27 29.19 1.12
N LYS A 102 -2.39 29.15 1.86
CA LYS A 102 -3.17 30.35 2.19
C LYS A 102 -2.34 31.41 2.91
N ASN A 103 -1.52 30.97 3.87
CA ASN A 103 -0.64 31.86 4.64
C ASN A 103 0.46 32.47 3.74
N ALA A 104 1.07 31.67 2.86
CA ALA A 104 2.06 32.14 1.89
C ALA A 104 1.45 33.17 0.92
N LYS A 105 0.27 32.88 0.37
CA LYS A 105 -0.48 33.81 -0.50
C LYS A 105 -0.78 35.13 0.23
N SER A 106 -1.23 35.07 1.50
CA SER A 106 -1.44 36.26 2.33
C SER A 106 -0.16 37.08 2.52
N ARG A 107 0.98 36.43 2.75
CA ARG A 107 2.29 37.11 2.89
C ARG A 107 2.70 37.80 1.59
N ILE A 108 2.52 37.14 0.44
CA ILE A 108 2.84 37.73 -0.87
C ILE A 108 1.96 38.95 -1.15
N ARG A 109 0.65 38.86 -0.90
CA ARG A 109 -0.26 40.02 -1.04
C ARG A 109 0.14 41.19 -0.13
N ARG A 110 0.54 40.91 1.11
CA ARG A 110 1.03 41.94 2.06
C ARG A 110 2.34 42.58 1.62
N ALA A 111 3.19 41.85 0.89
CA ALA A 111 4.42 42.40 0.30
C ALA A 111 4.15 43.32 -0.91
N GLY A 112 2.88 43.49 -1.31
CA GLY A 112 2.46 44.45 -2.35
C GLY A 112 2.28 43.84 -3.74
N ASP A 113 2.47 42.52 -3.89
CA ASP A 113 2.27 41.86 -5.18
C ASP A 113 0.76 41.70 -5.50
N LYS A 114 0.38 42.28 -6.65
CA LYS A 114 -0.99 42.27 -7.17
C LYS A 114 -1.18 41.23 -8.27
N SER A 115 -0.12 40.55 -8.70
CA SER A 115 -0.18 39.52 -9.73
C SER A 115 -1.16 38.39 -9.36
N PRO A 116 -1.72 37.68 -10.35
CA PRO A 116 -2.50 36.47 -10.10
C PRO A 116 -1.60 35.41 -9.46
N LEU A 117 -1.96 34.94 -8.26
CA LEU A 117 -1.22 33.86 -7.60
C LEU A 117 -1.68 32.51 -8.16
N PRO A 118 -0.77 31.56 -8.39
CA PRO A 118 -1.08 30.28 -8.99
C PRO A 118 -2.11 29.48 -8.18
N LEU A 119 -2.94 28.71 -8.90
CA LEU A 119 -4.04 27.91 -8.37
C LEU A 119 -3.58 26.46 -8.18
N TRP A 120 -2.61 26.24 -7.29
CA TRP A 120 -2.01 24.93 -7.03
C TRP A 120 -3.00 23.83 -6.60
N GLN A 121 -4.24 24.19 -6.24
CA GLN A 121 -5.32 23.27 -5.86
C GLN A 121 -6.12 22.74 -7.06
N ASN A 122 -6.02 23.37 -8.24
CA ASN A 122 -6.87 23.09 -9.41
C ASN A 122 -6.09 22.66 -10.66
N GLU A 123 -4.75 22.57 -10.59
CA GLU A 123 -3.97 21.96 -11.66
C GLU A 123 -4.28 20.46 -11.66
N ARG A 124 -5.03 20.02 -12.67
CA ARG A 124 -5.07 18.60 -13.01
C ARG A 124 -3.64 18.22 -13.38
N VAL A 125 -3.09 17.25 -12.68
CA VAL A 125 -1.89 16.56 -13.14
C VAL A 125 -2.37 15.72 -14.32
N ASP A 126 -2.21 16.24 -15.54
CA ASP A 126 -2.47 15.47 -16.74
C ASP A 126 -1.52 14.26 -16.77
N GLU A 127 -2.05 13.09 -17.16
CA GLU A 127 -1.34 11.80 -17.21
C GLU A 127 -0.20 11.76 -18.24
#